data_AF-A0A067FQ31-F1
#
_entry.id   AF-A0A067FQ31-F1
#
_cell.length_a   1.000
_cell.length_b   1.000
_cell.length_c   1.000
_cell.angle_alpha   90.00
_cell.angle_beta   90.00
_cell.angle_gamma   90.00
#
_symmetry.space_group_name_H-M   'P 1'
#
loop_
_entity.id
_entity.type
_entity.pdbx_description
1 polymer ?
#
loop_
_entity_poly.entity_id
_entity_poly.type
_entity_poly.pdbx_seq_one_letter_code
_entity_poly.pdbx_strand_id
1 'polypeptide(L)'
;VSHLSENSALVIQLLPNLKTLTLWLASKAKQLEKEFCSVGGFHKLEILIIAFHVLEEWTEIEEGALPSLKYLQLHKCLKLRMLLEDLQFVATLKQLQILPLLDEHKERLKPYGGEENYKIRHIPQTPGRGYSRVDGR
;
A
#
# COMPACT_ATOMS: atom_id res chain seq x y z
N VAL A 1 -16.27 15.10 9.39
CA VAL A 1 -15.00 14.52 8.87
C VAL A 1 -14.43 13.70 9.99
N SER A 2 -14.61 12.38 9.97
CA SER A 2 -14.15 11.51 11.05
C SER A 2 -12.65 11.32 10.88
N HIS A 3 -11.87 12.04 11.68
CA HIS A 3 -10.46 11.75 11.84
C HIS A 3 -10.38 10.35 12.47
N LEU A 4 -9.65 9.43 11.84
CA LEU A 4 -9.14 8.28 12.57
C LEU A 4 -8.20 8.88 13.62
N SER A 5 -8.68 9.04 14.85
CA SER A 5 -7.82 9.36 15.99
C SER A 5 -6.79 8.23 16.13
N GLU A 6 -5.56 8.51 16.56
CA GLU A 6 -4.50 7.51 16.80
C GLU A 6 -5.02 6.22 17.49
N ASN A 7 -5.98 6.35 18.42
CA ASN A 7 -6.63 5.22 19.07
C ASN A 7 -7.39 4.29 18.12
N SER A 8 -8.03 4.83 17.08
CA SER A 8 -8.83 4.04 16.14
C SER A 8 -7.97 3.21 15.18
N ALA A 9 -6.82 3.73 14.73
CA ALA A 9 -5.90 2.95 13.88
C ALA A 9 -5.28 1.78 14.64
N LEU A 10 -4.91 1.99 15.91
CA LEU A 10 -4.39 0.94 16.79
C LEU A 10 -5.45 -0.13 17.11
N VAL A 11 -6.70 0.26 17.34
CA VAL A 11 -7.78 -0.71 17.65
C VAL A 11 -8.13 -1.58 16.45
N ILE A 12 -8.11 -1.04 15.21
CA ILE A 12 -8.42 -1.82 14.00
C ILE A 12 -7.36 -2.90 13.75
N GLN A 13 -6.09 -2.63 14.08
CA GLN A 13 -4.98 -3.58 13.97
C GLN A 13 -5.17 -4.84 14.82
N LEU A 14 -5.85 -4.72 15.95
CA LEU A 14 -6.08 -5.80 16.90
C LEU A 14 -7.25 -6.71 16.53
N LEU A 15 -8.02 -6.37 15.48
CA LEU A 15 -9.19 -7.16 15.09
C LEU A 15 -8.76 -8.55 14.58
N PRO A 16 -9.07 -9.64 15.31
CA PRO A 16 -8.43 -10.94 15.10
C PRO A 16 -8.86 -11.67 13.82
N ASN A 17 -9.91 -11.17 13.15
CA ASN A 17 -10.47 -11.76 11.93
C ASN A 17 -10.57 -10.75 10.78
N LEU A 18 -9.95 -9.57 10.92
CA LEU A 18 -9.97 -8.57 9.85
C LEU A 18 -9.14 -9.06 8.66
N LYS A 19 -9.82 -9.38 7.56
CA LYS A 19 -9.19 -9.83 6.31
C LYS A 19 -9.10 -8.75 5.24
N THR A 20 -9.98 -7.77 5.30
CA THR A 20 -10.06 -6.70 4.30
C THR A 20 -10.23 -5.38 5.03
N LEU A 21 -9.38 -4.43 4.69
CA LEU A 21 -9.42 -3.07 5.21
C LEU A 21 -9.40 -2.10 4.03
N THR A 22 -10.35 -1.19 4.01
CA THR A 22 -10.39 -0.08 3.06
C THR A 22 -10.36 1.24 3.83
N LEU A 23 -9.39 2.09 3.50
CA LEU A 23 -9.20 3.39 4.13
C LEU A 23 -9.38 4.50 3.12
N TRP A 24 -10.23 5.46 3.45
CA TRP A 24 -10.45 6.67 2.66
C TRP A 24 -9.92 7.86 3.46
N LEU A 25 -8.70 8.27 3.15
CA LEU A 25 -7.99 9.31 3.89
C LEU A 25 -8.17 10.66 3.19
N ALA A 26 -8.85 11.56 3.89
CA ALA A 26 -9.01 12.96 3.51
C ALA A 26 -8.05 13.89 4.29
N SER A 27 -7.02 13.32 4.93
CA SER A 27 -6.07 14.06 5.75
C SER A 27 -5.20 15.01 4.92
N LYS A 28 -4.73 16.09 5.53
CA LYS A 28 -3.66 16.94 4.99
C LYS A 28 -2.26 16.36 5.22
N ALA A 29 -2.15 15.33 6.06
CA ALA A 29 -0.90 14.62 6.28
C ALA A 29 -0.41 14.01 4.97
N LYS A 30 0.90 14.01 4.74
CA LYS A 30 1.51 13.51 3.51
C LYS A 30 1.95 12.04 3.60
N GLN A 31 1.80 11.45 4.77
CA GLN A 31 2.18 10.09 5.12
C GLN A 31 1.08 9.52 6.01
N LEU A 32 1.01 8.19 6.07
CA LEU A 32 0.19 7.49 7.05
C LEU A 32 0.92 7.50 8.40
N GLU A 33 0.19 7.36 9.50
CA GLU A 33 0.80 7.27 10.83
C GLU A 33 1.75 6.07 10.91
N LYS A 34 2.90 6.24 11.55
CA LYS A 34 3.92 5.18 11.70
C LYS A 34 3.35 3.94 12.36
N GLU A 35 2.55 4.17 13.40
CA GLU A 35 1.85 3.14 14.18
C GLU A 35 0.87 2.29 13.35
N PHE A 36 0.54 2.68 12.11
CA PHE A 36 -0.38 1.92 11.28
C PHE A 36 0.20 0.56 10.86
N CYS A 37 1.52 0.49 10.61
CA CYS A 37 2.20 -0.74 10.19
C CYS A 37 3.10 -1.29 11.31
N SER A 38 2.55 -1.38 12.53
CA SER A 38 3.28 -1.89 13.69
C SER A 38 3.43 -3.43 13.69
N VAL A 39 4.51 -3.93 14.31
CA VAL A 39 4.70 -5.36 14.55
C VAL A 39 3.53 -5.94 15.34
N GLY A 40 3.01 -7.08 14.88
CA GLY A 40 1.86 -7.73 15.52
C GLY A 40 0.51 -7.05 15.23
N GLY A 41 0.48 -6.02 14.38
CA GLY A 41 -0.76 -5.52 13.80
C GLY A 41 -1.24 -6.41 12.65
N PHE A 42 -2.56 -6.43 12.40
CA PHE A 42 -3.12 -6.94 11.14
C PHE A 42 -2.78 -8.40 10.79
N HIS A 43 -2.69 -9.30 11.78
CA HIS A 43 -2.27 -10.70 11.61
C HIS A 43 -2.97 -11.47 10.48
N LYS A 44 -4.26 -11.22 10.23
CA LYS A 44 -5.06 -11.90 9.19
C LYS A 44 -5.45 -11.01 8.02
N LEU A 45 -4.91 -9.79 7.94
CA LEU A 45 -5.27 -8.86 6.87
C LEU A 45 -4.69 -9.38 5.55
N GLU A 46 -5.57 -9.70 4.60
CA GLU A 46 -5.20 -10.22 3.29
C GLU A 46 -5.29 -9.13 2.20
N ILE A 47 -6.17 -8.15 2.36
CA ILE A 47 -6.44 -7.09 1.38
C ILE A 47 -6.42 -5.73 2.08
N LEU A 48 -5.54 -4.84 1.62
CA LEU A 48 -5.46 -3.46 2.06
C LEU A 48 -5.70 -2.52 0.87
N ILE A 49 -6.72 -1.68 0.98
CA ILE A 49 -7.06 -0.66 -0.01
C ILE A 49 -6.92 0.70 0.68
N ILE A 50 -6.06 1.57 0.17
CA ILE A 50 -5.86 2.93 0.69
C ILE A 50 -6.15 3.93 -0.40
N ALA A 51 -7.10 4.82 -0.17
CA ALA A 51 -7.33 5.99 -0.99
C ALA A 51 -6.80 7.24 -0.29
N PHE A 52 -5.72 7.84 -0.80
CA PHE A 52 -5.04 8.95 -0.13
C PHE A 52 -4.47 9.98 -1.11
N HIS A 53 -5.17 11.10 -1.25
CA HIS A 53 -4.91 12.12 -2.27
C HIS A 53 -3.55 12.83 -2.18
N VAL A 54 -3.03 12.98 -0.96
CA VAL A 54 -1.82 13.77 -0.69
C VAL A 54 -0.66 12.90 -0.21
N LEU A 55 -0.79 11.57 -0.32
CA LEU A 55 0.26 10.63 0.04
C LEU A 55 1.47 10.86 -0.85
N GLU A 56 2.55 11.37 -0.26
CA GLU A 56 3.83 11.58 -0.94
C GLU A 56 4.76 10.39 -0.72
N GLU A 57 4.71 9.79 0.47
CA GLU A 57 5.56 8.67 0.86
C GLU A 57 4.74 7.64 1.62
N TRP A 58 4.99 6.36 1.36
CA TRP A 58 4.40 5.28 2.15
C TRP A 58 4.91 5.32 3.60
N THR A 59 4.17 4.75 4.55
CA THR A 59 4.63 4.66 5.95
C THR A 59 5.64 3.53 6.11
N GLU A 60 6.58 3.69 7.04
CA GLU A 60 7.55 2.68 7.43
C GLU A 60 6.82 1.38 7.81
N ILE A 61 7.27 0.26 7.26
CA ILE A 61 6.71 -1.06 7.58
C ILE A 61 7.71 -1.73 8.50
N GLU A 62 7.31 -1.96 9.75
CA GLU A 62 8.15 -2.69 10.67
C GLU A 62 8.27 -4.16 10.25
N GLU A 63 9.43 -4.78 10.48
CA GLU A 63 9.65 -6.19 10.17
C GLU A 63 8.66 -7.07 10.96
N GLY A 64 7.85 -7.86 10.26
CA GLY A 64 6.79 -8.67 10.87
C GLY A 64 5.41 -8.00 10.91
N ALA A 65 5.28 -6.75 10.45
CA ALA A 65 3.98 -6.15 10.17
C ALA A 65 3.32 -6.77 8.93
N LEU A 66 1.98 -6.73 8.88
CA LEU A 66 1.18 -7.19 7.74
C LEU A 66 1.51 -8.62 7.26
N PRO A 67 1.68 -9.61 8.16
CA PRO A 67 2.25 -10.92 7.82
C PRO A 67 1.43 -11.72 6.80
N SER A 68 0.12 -11.45 6.71
CA SER A 68 -0.81 -12.17 5.80
C SER A 68 -1.19 -11.38 4.54
N LEU A 69 -0.61 -10.19 4.32
CA LEU A 69 -1.08 -9.28 3.27
C LEU A 69 -0.76 -9.83 1.87
N LYS A 70 -1.81 -10.04 1.06
CA LYS A 70 -1.70 -10.59 -0.30
C LYS A 70 -1.94 -9.53 -1.36
N TYR A 71 -2.77 -8.53 -1.08
CA TYR A 71 -3.19 -7.51 -2.04
C TYR A 71 -3.10 -6.12 -1.44
N LEU A 72 -2.30 -5.25 -2.07
CA LEU A 72 -2.21 -3.83 -1.73
C LEU A 72 -2.68 -2.99 -2.90
N GLN A 73 -3.65 -2.11 -2.65
CA GLN A 73 -4.22 -1.23 -3.65
C GLN A 73 -4.19 0.23 -3.19
N LEU A 74 -3.50 1.07 -3.95
CA LEU A 74 -3.33 2.49 -3.71
C LEU A 74 -4.21 3.28 -4.68
N HIS A 75 -5.24 3.94 -4.17
CA HIS A 75 -6.17 4.77 -4.92
C HIS A 75 -5.88 6.24 -4.74
N LYS A 76 -5.95 6.99 -5.83
CA LYS A 76 -5.78 8.45 -5.88
C LYS A 76 -4.49 8.95 -5.20
N CYS A 77 -3.47 8.10 -5.07
CA CYS A 77 -2.16 8.43 -4.49
C CYS A 77 -1.29 9.15 -5.54
N LEU A 78 -1.78 10.28 -6.04
CA LEU A 78 -1.20 10.99 -7.19
C LEU A 78 0.15 11.63 -6.90
N LYS A 79 0.48 11.83 -5.63
CA LYS A 79 1.74 12.44 -5.21
C LYS A 79 2.78 11.42 -4.77
N LEU A 80 2.52 10.12 -4.92
CA LEU A 80 3.37 9.06 -4.36
C LEU A 80 4.75 9.05 -5.06
N ARG A 81 5.73 9.67 -4.40
CA ARG A 81 7.08 9.86 -4.92
C ARG A 81 8.02 8.71 -4.62
N MET A 82 7.71 7.90 -3.62
CA MET A 82 8.54 6.75 -3.24
C MET A 82 7.69 5.63 -2.65
N LEU A 83 7.92 4.41 -3.14
CA LEU A 83 7.62 3.21 -2.35
C LEU A 83 8.81 3.01 -1.40
N LEU A 84 8.58 2.76 -0.12
CA LEU A 84 9.69 2.49 0.79
C LEU A 84 10.33 1.13 0.50
N GLU A 85 11.63 1.03 0.83
CA GLU A 85 12.40 -0.20 0.73
C GLU A 85 11.76 -1.33 1.55
N ASP A 86 11.13 -0.96 2.67
CA ASP A 86 10.50 -1.85 3.65
C ASP A 86 9.29 -2.63 3.11
N LEU A 87 8.76 -2.26 1.93
CA LEU A 87 7.72 -3.07 1.27
C LEU A 87 8.22 -4.49 0.97
N GLN A 88 9.54 -4.68 0.85
CA GLN A 88 10.16 -5.99 0.71
C GLN A 88 9.94 -6.92 1.91
N PHE A 89 9.63 -6.38 3.09
CA PHE A 89 9.35 -7.19 4.29
C PHE A 89 8.01 -7.91 4.18
N VAL A 90 7.10 -7.45 3.31
CA VAL A 90 5.80 -8.09 3.07
C VAL A 90 5.94 -9.21 2.04
N ALA A 91 6.68 -10.27 2.38
CA ALA A 91 6.98 -11.39 1.48
C ALA A 91 5.72 -12.15 0.97
N THR A 92 4.58 -11.98 1.64
CA THR A 92 3.30 -12.60 1.25
C THR A 92 2.55 -11.83 0.16
N LEU A 93 3.03 -10.63 -0.21
CA LEU A 93 2.38 -9.75 -1.16
C LEU A 93 2.40 -10.35 -2.58
N LYS A 94 1.21 -10.62 -3.10
CA LYS A 94 1.00 -11.20 -4.43
C LYS A 94 0.73 -10.16 -5.50
N GLN A 95 0.18 -9.01 -5.10
CA GLN A 95 -0.20 -7.97 -6.03
C GLN A 95 -0.14 -6.58 -5.40
N LEU A 96 0.47 -5.65 -6.13
CA LEU A 96 0.42 -4.22 -5.89
C LEU A 96 -0.31 -3.53 -7.05
N GLN A 97 -1.30 -2.71 -6.74
CA GLN A 97 -1.99 -1.87 -7.71
C GLN A 97 -1.93 -0.40 -7.28
N ILE A 98 -1.58 0.48 -8.22
CA ILE A 98 -1.61 1.93 -8.04
C ILE A 98 -2.57 2.50 -9.07
N LEU A 99 -3.60 3.22 -8.63
CA LEU A 99 -4.69 3.73 -9.45
C LEU A 99 -4.97 5.22 -9.14
N PRO A 100 -4.97 6.12 -10.13
CA PRO A 100 -4.48 5.88 -11.47
C PRO A 100 -2.95 5.68 -11.45
N LEU A 101 -2.48 4.85 -12.37
CA LEU A 101 -1.06 4.67 -12.59
C LEU A 101 -0.56 5.79 -13.52
N LEU A 102 0.09 6.79 -12.93
CA LEU A 102 0.73 7.88 -13.67
C LEU A 102 1.98 7.38 -14.41
N ASP A 103 2.36 8.07 -15.49
CA ASP A 103 3.51 7.66 -16.30
C ASP A 103 4.83 7.74 -15.52
N GLU A 104 4.97 8.69 -14.58
CA GLU A 104 6.09 8.74 -13.64
C GLU A 104 6.20 7.47 -12.78
N HIS A 105 5.06 6.97 -12.29
CA HIS A 105 5.03 5.71 -11.52
C HIS A 105 5.43 4.52 -12.40
N LYS A 106 5.02 4.50 -13.68
CA LYS A 106 5.40 3.43 -14.61
C LYS A 106 6.90 3.43 -14.86
N GLU A 107 7.49 4.58 -15.16
CA GLU A 107 8.92 4.69 -15.46
C GLU A 107 9.80 4.25 -14.28
N ARG A 108 9.41 4.61 -13.06
CA ARG A 108 10.13 4.23 -11.84
C ARG A 108 9.98 2.74 -11.48
N LEU A 109 8.79 2.16 -11.69
CA LEU A 109 8.50 0.78 -11.30
C LEU A 109 8.75 -0.25 -12.42
N LYS A 110 9.07 0.19 -13.64
CA LYS A 110 9.18 -0.70 -14.81
C LYS A 110 10.14 -1.86 -14.55
N PRO A 111 9.76 -3.09 -14.93
CA PRO A 111 10.66 -4.23 -14.91
C PRO A 111 11.94 -3.94 -15.69
N TYR A 112 13.09 -4.37 -15.16
CA TYR A 112 14.38 -4.33 -15.87
C TYR A 112 14.80 -2.93 -16.35
N GLY A 113 14.74 -1.93 -15.46
CA GLY A 113 15.26 -0.58 -15.74
C GLY A 113 14.58 0.55 -14.98
N GLY A 114 13.55 0.26 -14.19
CA GLY A 114 12.96 1.21 -13.27
C GLY A 114 13.81 1.34 -12.01
N GLU A 115 14.09 2.58 -11.61
CA GLU A 115 14.92 2.90 -10.44
C GLU A 115 14.40 2.25 -9.15
N GLU A 116 13.09 2.01 -9.05
CA GLU A 116 12.45 1.43 -7.87
C GLU A 116 11.97 -0.01 -8.07
N ASN A 117 12.25 -0.62 -9.22
CA ASN A 117 11.79 -1.99 -9.50
C ASN A 117 12.30 -3.01 -8.47
N TYR A 118 13.50 -2.79 -7.91
CA TYR A 118 14.08 -3.66 -6.88
C TYR A 118 13.21 -3.78 -5.62
N LYS A 119 12.41 -2.75 -5.31
CA LYS A 119 11.50 -2.73 -4.14
C LYS A 119 10.28 -3.63 -4.34
N ILE A 120 9.87 -3.85 -5.59
CA ILE A 120 8.68 -4.64 -5.94
C ILE A 120 9.00 -5.94 -6.68
N ARG A 121 10.28 -6.27 -6.87
CA ARG A 121 10.72 -7.47 -7.62
C ARG A 121 10.26 -8.79 -6.99
N HIS A 122 9.99 -8.79 -5.69
CA HIS A 122 9.50 -9.95 -4.94
C HIS A 122 8.01 -10.23 -5.24
N ILE A 123 7.28 -9.24 -5.77
CA ILE A 123 5.86 -9.36 -6.10
C ILE A 123 5.75 -10.09 -7.45
N PRO A 124 5.00 -11.20 -7.53
CA PRO A 124 4.78 -11.92 -8.78
C PRO A 124 4.14 -11.00 -9.82
N GLN A 125 4.78 -10.87 -10.98
CA GLN A 125 4.22 -10.16 -12.12
C GLN A 125 3.15 -11.06 -12.76
N THR A 126 1.88 -10.88 -12.38
CA THR A 126 0.78 -11.65 -12.97
C THR A 126 0.43 -11.14 -14.37
N PRO A 127 0.53 -11.96 -15.42
CA PRO A 127 0.12 -11.58 -16.77
C PRO A 127 -1.37 -11.23 -16.77
N GLY A 128 -1.72 -10.01 -17.20
CA GLY A 128 -3.12 -9.57 -17.34
C GLY A 128 -3.74 -8.83 -16.14
N ARG A 129 -3.03 -8.66 -15.01
CA ARG A 129 -3.46 -7.78 -13.89
C ARG A 129 -2.34 -6.91 -13.30
N GLY A 130 -1.13 -6.97 -13.87
CA GLY A 130 -0.12 -5.93 -13.70
C GLY A 130 -0.51 -4.69 -14.52
N TYR A 131 -0.66 -3.54 -13.86
CA TYR A 131 -0.87 -2.23 -14.47
C TYR A 131 -2.04 -2.16 -15.48
N SER A 132 -3.24 -2.56 -15.09
CA SER A 132 -4.40 -2.40 -15.98
C SER A 132 -4.80 -0.93 -16.09
N ARG A 133 -4.75 -0.39 -17.32
CA ARG A 133 -5.58 0.76 -17.72
C ARG A 133 -7.01 0.42 -17.33
N VAL A 134 -7.61 1.20 -16.44
CA VAL A 134 -9.06 1.34 -16.47
C VAL A 134 -9.31 2.22 -17.67
N ASP A 135 -9.50 1.59 -18.84
CA ASP A 135 -10.01 2.31 -20.00
C ASP A 135 -11.46 2.66 -19.66
N GLY A 136 -11.67 3.89 -19.22
CA GLY A 136 -12.99 4.44 -19.00
C GLY A 136 -13.64 4.66 -20.35
N ARG A 137 -14.65 3.83 -20.66
CA ARG A 137 -15.67 4.22 -21.62
C ARG A 137 -16.53 5.35 -21.06
#